data_AF-A0A956KL82-F1
#
_entry.id   AF-A0A956KL82-F1
#
_cell.length_a   1.000
_cell.length_b   1.000
_cell.length_c   1.000
_cell.angle_alpha   90.00
_cell.angle_beta   90.00
_cell.angle_gamma   90.00
#
_symmetry.space_group_name_H-M   'P 1'
#
loop_
_entity.id
_entity.type
_entity.pdbx_description
1 polymer ?
#
loop_
_entity_poly.entity_id
_entity_poly.type
_entity_poly.pdbx_seq_one_letter_code
_entity_poly.pdbx_strand_id
1 'polypeptide(L)'
;MEISDLEQMIQTAVAIEAKDGHLAHYLGERAAANDVLFGEQQRREALELFEGYIRSVPKLLAAAGAASVGTPVEEIMTKVMRAAVAYWEEPEDLVPDALGVLGLLDDAYYSLRMMQLVSERLQAEAGQTLIAEDLSALDAVV
;
A
#
# COMPACT_ATOMS: atom_id res chain seq x y z
N MET A 1 -7.81 5.26 -13.73
CA MET A 1 -6.45 4.71 -13.84
C MET A 1 -6.54 3.18 -13.92
N GLU A 2 -5.79 2.57 -14.82
CA GLU A 2 -5.68 1.11 -14.92
C GLU A 2 -4.59 0.57 -13.98
N ILE A 3 -4.57 -0.73 -13.70
CA ILE A 3 -3.54 -1.33 -12.82
C ILE A 3 -2.11 -1.07 -13.36
N SER A 4 -1.93 -1.04 -14.67
CA SER A 4 -0.64 -0.74 -15.31
C SER A 4 -0.16 0.69 -15.04
N ASP A 5 -1.08 1.64 -14.92
CA ASP A 5 -0.74 3.03 -14.63
C ASP A 5 -0.26 3.16 -13.18
N LEU A 6 -0.91 2.44 -12.25
CA LEU A 6 -0.49 2.34 -10.85
C LEU A 6 0.91 1.72 -10.74
N GLU A 7 1.19 0.65 -11.48
CA GLU A 7 2.53 0.06 -11.54
C GLU A 7 3.57 1.09 -12.01
N GLN A 8 3.25 1.89 -13.03
CA GLN A 8 4.15 2.92 -13.55
C GLN A 8 4.38 4.06 -12.54
N MET A 9 3.35 4.48 -11.81
CA MET A 9 3.44 5.46 -10.73
C MET A 9 4.40 4.97 -9.65
N ILE A 10 4.23 3.73 -9.18
CA ILE A 10 5.10 3.12 -8.17
C ILE A 10 6.54 3.03 -8.66
N GLN A 11 6.79 2.62 -9.91
CA GLN A 11 8.15 2.57 -10.46
C GLN A 11 8.78 3.97 -10.51
N THR A 12 7.99 5.00 -10.82
CA THR A 12 8.46 6.39 -10.85
C THR A 12 8.84 6.86 -9.44
N ALA A 13 8.00 6.59 -8.44
CA ALA A 13 8.27 6.93 -7.05
C ALA A 13 9.52 6.22 -6.50
N VAL A 14 9.72 4.93 -6.82
CA VAL A 14 10.95 4.22 -6.44
C VAL A 14 12.19 4.82 -7.13
N ALA A 15 12.07 5.22 -8.39
CA ALA A 15 13.17 5.89 -9.08
C ALA A 15 13.50 7.27 -8.47
N ILE A 16 12.48 8.01 -8.00
CA ILE A 16 12.67 9.25 -7.25
C ILE A 16 13.38 8.97 -5.93
N GLU A 17 12.94 7.97 -5.16
CA GLU A 17 13.59 7.62 -3.88
C GLU A 17 15.05 7.19 -4.07
N ALA A 18 15.34 6.39 -5.09
CA ALA A 18 16.71 5.96 -5.41
C ALA A 18 17.65 7.15 -5.75
N LYS A 19 17.09 8.27 -6.19
CA LYS A 19 17.82 9.48 -6.57
C LYS A 19 17.91 10.50 -5.43
N ASP A 20 16.79 10.77 -4.76
CA ASP A 20 16.61 11.91 -3.86
C ASP A 20 16.61 11.47 -2.38
N GLY A 21 16.33 10.20 -2.07
CA GLY A 21 16.48 9.60 -0.74
C GLY A 21 15.56 10.17 0.34
N HIS A 22 14.35 10.61 -0.02
CA HIS A 22 13.43 11.29 0.88
C HIS A 22 12.96 10.39 2.03
N LEU A 23 12.51 9.16 1.73
CA LEU A 23 12.10 8.20 2.74
C LEU A 23 13.29 7.82 3.63
N ALA A 24 14.46 7.58 3.04
CA ALA A 24 15.68 7.27 3.78
C ALA A 24 16.05 8.37 4.77
N HIS A 25 15.95 9.63 4.35
CA HIS A 25 16.20 10.79 5.20
C HIS A 25 15.15 10.91 6.31
N TYR A 26 13.87 10.82 5.96
CA TYR A 26 12.75 10.89 6.90
C TYR A 26 12.86 9.83 8.01
N LEU A 27 13.16 8.57 7.66
CA LEU A 27 13.37 7.50 8.62
C LEU A 27 14.56 7.79 9.54
N GLY A 28 15.64 8.37 9.00
CA GLY A 28 16.80 8.79 9.78
C GLY A 28 16.46 9.88 10.81
N GLU A 29 15.73 10.91 10.39
CA GLU A 29 15.30 12.00 11.28
C GLU A 29 14.36 11.50 12.39
N ARG A 30 13.39 10.65 12.04
CA ARG A 30 12.45 10.07 13.00
C ARG A 30 13.11 9.12 13.99
N ALA A 31 14.09 8.32 13.55
CA ALA A 31 14.86 7.47 14.45
C ALA A 31 15.67 8.32 15.44
N ALA A 32 16.38 9.34 14.95
CA ALA A 32 17.18 10.23 15.78
C ALA A 32 16.33 10.98 16.83
N ALA A 33 15.12 11.39 16.46
CA ALA A 33 14.17 12.00 17.39
C ALA A 33 13.70 11.07 18.52
N ASN A 34 13.91 9.76 18.39
CA ASN A 34 13.58 8.73 19.39
C ASN A 34 14.84 8.10 20.01
N ASP A 35 16.00 8.76 19.94
CA ASP A 35 17.29 8.25 20.42
C ASP A 35 17.70 6.89 19.80
N VAL A 36 17.17 6.57 18.62
CA VAL A 36 17.52 5.38 17.83
C VAL A 36 18.42 5.80 16.67
N LEU A 37 19.51 5.06 16.48
CA LEU A 37 20.37 5.22 15.31
C LEU A 37 20.26 3.98 14.43
N PHE A 38 19.72 4.14 13.22
CA PHE A 38 19.79 3.08 12.24
C PHE A 38 21.21 2.96 11.68
N GLY A 39 21.73 1.74 11.63
CA GLY A 39 22.87 1.42 10.79
C GLY A 39 22.49 1.44 9.31
N GLU A 40 23.47 1.30 8.43
CA GLU A 40 23.24 1.27 6.99
C GLU A 40 22.34 0.08 6.58
N GLN A 41 22.54 -1.08 7.22
CA GLN A 41 21.75 -2.27 6.96
C GLN A 41 20.28 -2.07 7.35
N GLN A 42 19.99 -1.57 8.55
CA GLN A 42 18.60 -1.35 8.98
C GLN A 42 17.88 -0.33 8.08
N ARG A 43 18.58 0.72 7.62
CA ARG A 43 17.99 1.67 6.66
C ARG A 43 17.61 0.99 5.36
N ARG A 44 18.50 0.16 4.82
CA ARG A 44 18.26 -0.57 3.57
C ARG A 44 17.09 -1.55 3.70
N GLU A 45 17.06 -2.32 4.78
CA GLU A 45 15.97 -3.27 5.05
C GLU A 45 14.62 -2.55 5.21
N ALA A 46 14.60 -1.39 5.87
CA ALA A 46 13.39 -0.57 5.98
C ALA A 46 12.89 -0.07 4.62
N LEU A 47 13.80 0.44 3.77
CA LEU A 47 13.44 0.87 2.41
C LEU A 47 12.90 -0.29 1.57
N GLU A 48 13.58 -1.44 1.58
CA GLU A 48 13.14 -2.64 0.86
C GLU A 48 11.74 -3.10 1.32
N LEU A 49 11.45 -3.00 2.62
CA LEU A 49 10.15 -3.32 3.18
C LEU A 49 9.06 -2.36 2.66
N PHE A 50 9.30 -1.04 2.72
CA PHE A 50 8.34 -0.04 2.26
C PHE A 50 8.11 -0.09 0.75
N GLU A 51 9.16 -0.27 -0.05
CA GLU A 51 9.01 -0.48 -1.49
C GLU A 51 8.24 -1.77 -1.80
N GLY A 52 8.57 -2.87 -1.12
CA GLY A 52 7.87 -4.15 -1.28
C GLY A 52 6.39 -4.04 -0.93
N TYR A 53 6.08 -3.28 0.12
CA TYR A 53 4.73 -2.99 0.56
C TYR A 53 3.91 -2.26 -0.51
N ILE A 54 4.42 -1.13 -1.02
CA ILE A 54 3.74 -0.36 -2.09
C ILE A 54 3.62 -1.19 -3.37
N ARG A 55 4.69 -1.90 -3.78
CA ARG A 55 4.70 -2.78 -4.97
C ARG A 55 3.72 -3.95 -4.88
N SER A 56 3.28 -4.32 -3.69
CA SER A 56 2.32 -5.42 -3.52
C SER A 56 0.90 -5.03 -3.97
N VAL A 57 0.56 -3.73 -3.92
CA VAL A 57 -0.80 -3.23 -4.09
C VAL A 57 -1.42 -3.60 -5.44
N PRO A 58 -0.77 -3.37 -6.60
CA PRO A 58 -1.37 -3.67 -7.90
C PRO A 58 -1.74 -5.15 -8.04
N LYS A 59 -0.84 -6.03 -7.60
CA LYS A 59 -1.03 -7.48 -7.65
C LYS A 59 -2.18 -7.92 -6.73
N LEU A 60 -2.24 -7.38 -5.52
CA LEU A 60 -3.28 -7.72 -4.54
C LEU A 60 -4.65 -7.19 -4.97
N LEU A 61 -4.73 -5.98 -5.54
CA LEU A 61 -5.96 -5.44 -6.12
C LEU A 61 -6.46 -6.30 -7.29
N ALA A 62 -5.57 -6.73 -8.18
CA ALA A 62 -5.92 -7.62 -9.28
C ALA A 62 -6.47 -8.98 -8.77
N ALA A 63 -5.77 -9.57 -7.79
CA ALA A 63 -6.17 -10.84 -7.20
C ALA A 63 -7.52 -10.74 -6.48
N ALA A 64 -7.71 -9.68 -5.68
CA ALA A 64 -8.96 -9.40 -4.97
C ALA A 64 -10.14 -9.18 -5.91
N GLY A 65 -9.94 -8.40 -6.98
CA GLY A 65 -10.94 -8.19 -8.02
C GLY A 65 -11.38 -9.51 -8.65
N ALA A 66 -10.42 -10.35 -9.06
CA ALA A 66 -10.71 -11.65 -9.65
C ALA A 66 -11.39 -12.62 -8.66
N ALA A 67 -10.95 -12.65 -7.40
CA ALA A 67 -11.52 -13.50 -6.35
C ALA A 67 -12.94 -13.09 -5.93
N SER A 68 -13.31 -11.83 -6.13
CA SER A 68 -14.64 -11.33 -5.76
C SER A 68 -15.76 -11.76 -6.72
N VAL A 69 -15.43 -12.17 -7.96
CA VAL A 69 -16.43 -12.48 -8.99
C VAL A 69 -17.31 -13.66 -8.58
N GLY A 70 -18.63 -13.47 -8.61
CA GLY A 70 -19.62 -14.47 -8.21
C GLY A 70 -19.76 -14.66 -6.70
N THR A 71 -19.08 -13.84 -5.89
CA THR A 71 -19.20 -13.85 -4.43
C THR A 71 -20.19 -12.79 -3.94
N PRO A 72 -20.69 -12.88 -2.69
CA PRO A 72 -21.55 -11.84 -2.11
C PRO A 72 -20.90 -10.44 -2.04
N VAL A 73 -19.57 -10.34 -2.13
CA VAL A 73 -18.84 -9.06 -2.03
C VAL A 73 -18.48 -8.46 -3.39
N GLU A 74 -18.87 -9.04 -4.53
CA GLU A 74 -18.49 -8.56 -5.88
C GLU A 74 -18.80 -7.07 -6.09
N GLU A 75 -20.01 -6.63 -5.76
CA GLU A 75 -20.42 -5.23 -5.92
C GLU A 75 -19.64 -4.30 -4.97
N ILE A 76 -19.38 -4.76 -3.74
CA ILE A 76 -18.60 -4.01 -2.76
C ILE A 76 -17.16 -3.89 -3.23
N MET A 77 -16.57 -4.98 -3.70
CA MET A 77 -15.19 -5.00 -4.18
C MET A 77 -15.01 -4.08 -5.38
N THR A 78 -15.98 -4.04 -6.30
CA THR A 78 -15.96 -3.08 -7.42
C THR A 78 -15.90 -1.62 -6.93
N LYS A 79 -16.66 -1.29 -5.88
CA LYS A 79 -16.63 0.06 -5.27
C LYS A 79 -15.31 0.33 -4.56
N VAL A 80 -14.77 -0.67 -3.86
CA VAL A 80 -13.48 -0.57 -3.17
C VAL A 80 -12.34 -0.36 -4.17
N MET A 81 -12.28 -1.12 -5.26
CA MET A 81 -11.27 -0.92 -6.30
C MET A 81 -11.34 0.49 -6.88
N ARG A 82 -12.56 1.00 -7.16
CA ARG A 82 -12.73 2.37 -7.64
C ARG A 82 -12.27 3.41 -6.62
N ALA A 83 -12.59 3.22 -5.35
CA ALA A 83 -12.20 4.13 -4.29
C ALA A 83 -10.69 4.13 -4.05
N ALA A 84 -10.05 2.95 -4.06
CA ALA A 84 -8.61 2.81 -4.00
C ALA A 84 -7.96 3.56 -5.15
N VAL A 85 -8.33 3.24 -6.39
CA VAL A 85 -7.80 3.89 -7.61
C VAL A 85 -7.98 5.41 -7.59
N ALA A 86 -9.12 5.90 -7.13
CA ALA A 86 -9.37 7.34 -7.05
C ALA A 86 -8.49 8.05 -6.01
N TYR A 87 -8.04 7.33 -4.96
CA TYR A 87 -7.14 7.87 -3.95
C TYR A 87 -5.74 8.04 -4.55
N TRP A 88 -5.21 7.01 -5.21
CA TRP A 88 -3.95 7.09 -5.99
C TRP A 88 -3.95 8.11 -7.13
N GLU A 89 -5.12 8.60 -7.56
CA GLU A 89 -5.22 9.63 -8.60
C GLU A 89 -5.18 11.06 -8.03
N GLU A 90 -5.21 11.22 -6.70
CA GLU A 90 -5.18 12.50 -6.01
C GLU A 90 -3.75 12.84 -5.55
N PRO A 91 -3.00 13.66 -6.31
CA PRO A 91 -1.57 13.89 -6.04
C PRO A 91 -1.30 14.71 -4.76
N GLU A 92 -2.32 15.36 -4.20
CA GLU A 92 -2.26 16.17 -2.99
C GLU A 92 -3.23 15.62 -1.94
N ASP A 93 -3.05 14.35 -1.58
CA ASP A 93 -3.80 13.62 -0.58
C ASP A 93 -3.26 13.85 0.86
N LEU A 94 -3.27 12.83 1.73
CA LEU A 94 -2.72 12.99 3.09
C LEU A 94 -1.20 13.15 3.09
N VAL A 95 -0.47 12.53 2.16
CA VAL A 95 0.98 12.64 2.03
C VAL A 95 1.35 12.84 0.55
N PRO A 96 1.72 14.06 0.12
CA PRO A 96 1.87 14.36 -1.30
C PRO A 96 2.77 13.39 -2.07
N ASP A 97 2.26 12.87 -3.20
CA ASP A 97 2.94 11.95 -4.12
C ASP A 97 4.32 12.42 -4.58
N ALA A 98 4.50 13.74 -4.64
CA ALA A 98 5.78 14.37 -4.99
C ALA A 98 6.93 13.95 -4.06
N LEU A 99 6.63 13.39 -2.87
CA LEU A 99 7.61 12.83 -1.94
C LEU A 99 8.10 11.43 -2.34
N GLY A 100 7.66 10.88 -3.46
CA GLY A 100 8.11 9.58 -3.98
C GLY A 100 7.56 8.43 -3.14
N VAL A 101 8.41 7.47 -2.76
CA VAL A 101 7.97 6.30 -1.97
C VAL A 101 7.32 6.72 -0.67
N LEU A 102 7.78 7.80 -0.03
CA LEU A 102 7.18 8.32 1.20
C LEU A 102 5.73 8.80 0.99
N GLY A 103 5.43 9.42 -0.16
CA GLY A 103 4.09 9.85 -0.54
C GLY A 103 3.16 8.66 -0.70
N LEU A 104 3.58 7.66 -1.48
CA LEU A 104 2.74 6.50 -1.81
C LEU A 104 2.44 5.53 -0.65
N LEU A 105 2.94 5.79 0.57
CA LEU A 105 2.76 4.88 1.70
C LEU A 105 1.33 4.86 2.22
N ASP A 106 0.66 6.01 2.28
CA ASP A 106 -0.73 6.06 2.74
C ASP A 106 -1.71 5.56 1.68
N ASP A 107 -1.44 5.74 0.39
CA ASP A 107 -2.23 5.09 -0.67
C ASP A 107 -2.20 3.56 -0.55
N ALA A 108 -0.99 3.02 -0.34
CA ALA A 108 -0.78 1.59 -0.15
C ALA A 108 -1.49 1.11 1.11
N TYR A 109 -1.37 1.85 2.22
CA TYR A 109 -2.10 1.56 3.45
C TYR A 109 -3.62 1.57 3.24
N TYR A 110 -4.16 2.64 2.66
CA TYR A 110 -5.59 2.77 2.40
C TYR A 110 -6.11 1.60 1.55
N SER A 111 -5.42 1.29 0.46
CA SER A 111 -5.80 0.22 -0.46
C SER A 111 -5.79 -1.16 0.20
N LEU A 112 -4.70 -1.49 0.90
CA LEU A 112 -4.54 -2.79 1.56
C LEU A 112 -5.50 -2.93 2.74
N ARG A 113 -5.74 -1.84 3.49
CA ARG A 113 -6.69 -1.84 4.60
C ARG A 113 -8.13 -2.06 4.12
N MET A 114 -8.54 -1.38 3.04
CA MET A 114 -9.86 -1.60 2.46
C MET A 114 -10.04 -3.04 1.98
N MET A 115 -9.02 -3.61 1.35
CA MET A 115 -9.03 -5.01 0.93
C MET A 115 -9.12 -5.99 2.11
N GLN A 116 -8.36 -5.74 3.18
CA GLN A 116 -8.44 -6.53 4.41
C GLN A 116 -9.87 -6.55 4.96
N LEU A 117 -10.50 -5.38 5.10
CA LEU A 117 -11.87 -5.26 5.63
C LEU A 117 -12.91 -6.00 4.76
N VAL A 118 -12.76 -5.96 3.43
CA VAL A 118 -13.66 -6.73 2.54
C VAL A 118 -13.41 -8.24 2.67
N SER A 119 -12.14 -8.66 2.77
CA SER A 119 -11.78 -10.07 2.97
C SER A 119 -12.35 -10.61 4.28
N GLU A 120 -12.22 -9.86 5.38
CA GLU A 120 -12.79 -10.20 6.70
C GLU A 120 -14.31 -10.33 6.65
N ARG A 121 -14.99 -9.42 5.93
CA ARG A 121 -16.44 -9.51 5.72
C ARG A 121 -16.83 -10.76 4.94
N LEU A 122 -16.13 -11.06 3.85
CA LEU A 122 -16.39 -12.27 3.06
C LEU A 122 -16.16 -13.54 3.88
N GLN A 123 -15.13 -13.55 4.72
CA GLN A 123 -14.85 -14.65 5.63
C GLN A 123 -15.97 -14.83 6.66
N ALA A 124 -16.51 -13.74 7.22
CA ALA A 124 -17.60 -13.78 8.18
C ALA A 124 -18.93 -14.23 7.55
N GLU A 125 -19.23 -13.82 6.32
CA GLU A 125 -20.52 -14.09 5.66
C GLU A 125 -20.54 -15.46 4.93
N ALA A 126 -19.42 -15.87 4.34
CA ALA A 126 -19.36 -17.03 3.44
C ALA A 126 -18.24 -18.03 3.76
N GLY A 127 -17.38 -17.76 4.75
CA GLY A 127 -16.23 -18.61 5.08
C GLY A 127 -15.15 -18.63 3.99
N GLN A 128 -15.17 -17.66 3.07
CA GLN A 128 -14.25 -17.52 1.96
C GLN A 128 -13.28 -16.36 2.20
N THR A 129 -12.07 -16.47 1.68
CA THR A 129 -11.03 -15.45 1.82
C THR A 129 -10.75 -14.80 0.46
N LEU A 130 -10.72 -13.46 0.42
CA LEU A 130 -10.49 -12.71 -0.81
C LEU A 130 -9.01 -12.66 -1.21
N ILE A 131 -8.13 -12.57 -0.21
CA ILE A 131 -6.68 -12.44 -0.33
C ILE A 131 -6.03 -13.43 0.63
N ALA A 132 -5.11 -14.25 0.14
CA ALA A 132 -4.46 -15.28 0.94
C ALA A 132 -3.39 -14.72 1.89
N GLU A 133 -2.82 -13.57 1.53
CA GLU A 133 -1.84 -12.83 2.30
C GLU A 133 -2.42 -12.35 3.64
N ASP A 134 -1.67 -12.56 4.72
CA ASP A 134 -2.00 -12.05 6.03
C ASP A 134 -1.69 -10.56 6.10
N LEU A 135 -2.75 -9.74 6.07
CA LEU A 135 -2.69 -8.29 6.18
C LEU A 135 -2.94 -7.78 7.61
N SER A 136 -3.04 -8.66 8.62
CA SER A 136 -3.30 -8.26 10.01
C SER A 136 -2.19 -7.38 10.61
N ALA A 137 -1.00 -7.36 10.02
CA ALA A 137 0.06 -6.42 10.38
C ALA A 137 -0.38 -4.95 10.25
N LEU A 138 -1.38 -4.65 9.41
CA LEU A 138 -1.95 -3.31 9.25
C LEU A 138 -2.72 -2.83 10.49
N ASP A 139 -3.21 -3.74 11.32
CA ASP A 139 -3.93 -3.40 12.56
C ASP A 139 -3.02 -2.73 13.60
N ALA A 140 -1.69 -2.92 13.48
CA ALA A 140 -0.72 -2.33 14.39
C ALA A 140 -0.45 -0.83 14.13
N VAL A 141 -1.03 -0.25 13.07
CA VAL A 141 -0.81 1.14 12.64
C VAL A 141 -1.89 2.10 13.18
N VAL A 142 -2.86 1.61 13.94
CA VAL A 142 -4.02 2.36 14.47
C VAL A 142 -3.81 2.89 15.89
#